data_AF-A0A938UX13-F1
#
_entry.id   AF-A0A938UX13-F1
#
_cell.length_a   1.000
_cell.length_b   1.000
_cell.length_c   1.000
_cell.angle_alpha   90.00
_cell.angle_beta   90.00
_cell.angle_gamma   90.00
#
_symmetry.space_group_name_H-M   'P 1'
#
loop_
_entity.id
_entity.type
_entity.pdbx_description
1 polymer ?
#
loop_
_entity_poly.entity_id
_entity_poly.type
_entity_poly.pdbx_seq_one_letter_code
_entity_poly.pdbx_strand_id
1 'polypeptide(L)' 'MFRFAREQMVCEISGVKFGGQIGEYPTVCCFSIFQESDKLFDKGSRRRGFNEQRAEEL' A
#
# COMPACT_ATOMS: atom_id res chain seq x y z
N MET A 1 2.94 -26.82 7.00
CA MET A 1 3.16 -25.36 6.86
C MET A 1 4.40 -25.17 6.02
N PHE A 2 4.33 -24.43 4.91
CA PHE A 2 5.46 -24.26 4.00
C PHE A 2 6.53 -23.36 4.64
N ARG A 3 7.80 -23.72 4.51
CA ARG A 3 8.94 -22.96 5.03
C ARG A 3 10.00 -22.84 3.95
N PHE A 4 10.51 -21.63 3.73
CA PHE A 4 11.59 -21.43 2.78
C PHE A 4 12.90 -21.95 3.37
N ALA A 5 13.64 -22.75 2.58
CA ALA A 5 14.97 -23.24 2.97
C ALA A 5 16.02 -22.12 3.02
N ARG A 6 15.87 -21.11 2.14
CA ARG A 6 16.70 -19.91 2.17
C ARG A 6 16.25 -18.98 3.29
N GLU A 7 17.21 -18.36 3.95
CA GLU A 7 16.94 -17.25 4.87
C GLU A 7 16.19 -16.12 4.17
N GLN A 8 15.10 -15.65 4.79
CA GLN A 8 14.26 -14.60 4.25
C GLN A 8 14.69 -13.27 4.86
N MET A 9 14.76 -12.23 4.03
CA MET A 9 15.03 -10.88 4.49
C MET A 9 13.77 -10.29 5.15
N VAL A 10 13.96 -9.62 6.27
CA VAL A 10 12.93 -8.78 6.90
C VAL A 10 13.33 -7.32 6.69
N CYS A 11 12.39 -6.53 6.19
CA CYS A 11 12.57 -5.09 6.03
C CYS A 11 11.66 -4.34 7.01
N GLU A 12 12.14 -3.20 7.50
CA GLU A 12 11.37 -2.25 8.29
C GLU A 12 11.43 -0.88 7.62
N ILE A 13 10.27 -0.36 7.20
CA ILE A 13 10.15 0.95 6.55
C ILE A 13 9.11 1.76 7.32
N SER A 14 9.53 2.86 7.94
CA SER A 14 8.66 3.76 8.71
C SER A 14 7.78 3.04 9.74
N GLY A 15 8.30 2.00 10.39
CA GLY A 15 7.60 1.18 11.39
C GLY A 15 6.76 0.03 10.83
N VAL A 16 6.70 -0.16 9.51
CA VAL A 16 6.05 -1.32 8.88
C VAL A 16 7.09 -2.41 8.61
N LYS A 17 6.89 -3.59 9.23
CA LYS A 17 7.73 -4.78 9.04
C LYS A 17 7.09 -5.79 8.09
N PHE A 18 7.87 -6.30 7.14
CA PHE A 18 7.41 -7.28 6.17
C PHE A 18 8.55 -8.14 5.60
N GLY A 19 8.17 -9.21 4.91
CA GLY A 19 9.08 -10.28 4.49
C GLY A 19 9.05 -11.44 5.47
N GLY A 20 10.21 -12.06 5.71
CA GLY A 20 10.33 -13.17 6.66
C GLY A 20 9.72 -14.50 6.18
N GLN A 21 9.65 -15.46 7.10
CA GLN A 21 9.02 -16.76 6.85
C GLN A 21 7.50 -16.64 6.77
N ILE A 22 6.86 -17.64 6.15
CA ILE A 22 5.40 -17.71 6.09
C ILE A 22 4.82 -17.73 7.51
N GLY A 23 3.97 -16.75 7.82
CA GLY A 23 3.33 -16.60 9.13
C GLY A 23 4.15 -15.84 10.17
N GLU A 24 5.36 -15.38 9.83
CA GLU A 24 6.18 -14.57 10.75
C GLU A 24 5.67 -13.13 10.87
N TYR A 25 5.29 -12.52 9.74
CA TYR A 25 4.66 -11.20 9.69
C TYR A 25 3.35 -11.25 8.88
N PRO A 26 2.38 -10.38 9.19
CA PRO A 26 1.17 -10.26 8.38
C PRO A 26 1.51 -9.80 6.96
N THR A 27 0.60 -10.07 6.02
CA THR A 27 0.73 -9.57 4.66
C THR A 27 0.58 -8.05 4.65
N VAL A 28 1.51 -7.34 4.00
CA VAL A 28 1.37 -5.91 3.74
C VAL A 28 0.45 -5.70 2.56
N CYS A 29 -0.53 -4.82 2.72
CA CYS A 29 -1.43 -4.39 1.64
C CYS A 29 -0.94 -3.04 1.09
N CYS A 30 -0.81 -2.94 -0.23
CA CYS A 30 -0.50 -1.69 -0.91
C CYS A 30 -1.72 -1.23 -1.72
N PHE A 31 -2.49 -0.30 -1.16
CA PHE A 31 -3.64 0.27 -1.84
C PHE A 31 -3.20 1.43 -2.74
N SER A 32 -3.81 1.50 -3.93
CA SER A 32 -3.51 2.56 -4.89
C SER A 32 -4.47 3.74 -4.68
N ILE A 33 -3.89 4.93 -4.58
CA ILE A 33 -4.60 6.21 -4.54
C ILE A 33 -4.05 7.11 -5.65
N PHE A 34 -4.92 7.96 -6.20
CA PHE A 34 -4.62 8.87 -7.31
C PHE A 34 -4.32 8.22 -8.66
N GLN A 35 -4.75 6.99 -8.91
CA GLN A 35 -4.66 6.37 -10.23
C GLN A 35 -5.52 7.09 -11.30
N GLU A 36 -5.40 6.69 -12.56
CA GLU A 36 -6.30 7.17 -13.61
C GLU A 36 -7.76 6.84 -13.26
N SER A 37 -8.68 7.77 -13.55
CA SER A 37 -10.11 7.64 -13.23
C SER A 37 -10.46 7.50 -11.75
N ASP A 38 -9.53 7.79 -10.84
CA ASP A 38 -9.81 7.88 -9.42
C ASP A 38 -10.88 8.96 -9.15
N LYS A 39 -11.91 8.61 -8.38
CA LYS A 39 -13.07 9.46 -8.05
C LYS A 39 -12.73 10.57 -7.05
N LEU A 40 -11.50 10.58 -6.52
CA LEU A 40 -10.97 11.74 -5.82
C LEU A 40 -10.79 12.95 -6.77
N PHE A 41 -10.65 12.72 -8.07
CA PHE A 41 -10.57 13.79 -9.06
C PHE A 41 -11.90 13.99 -9.78
N ASP A 42 -12.22 15.26 -10.03
CA ASP A 42 -13.26 15.60 -10.99
C ASP A 42 -12.84 15.21 -12.42
N LYS A 43 -13.83 14.80 -13.22
CA LYS A 43 -13.61 14.34 -14.60
C LYS A 43 -12.86 15.40 -15.42
N GLY A 44 -11.76 14.99 -16.03
CA GLY A 44 -10.95 15.85 -16.89
C GLY A 44 -10.09 16.90 -16.15
N SER A 45 -9.99 16.84 -14.82
CA SER A 45 -9.29 17.90 -14.07
C SER A 45 -8.31 17.45 -13.00
N ARG A 46 -7.43 16.49 -13.33
CA ARG A 46 -6.29 16.16 -12.46
C ARG A 46 -5.42 17.35 -12.09
N ARG A 47 -5.29 18.34 -12.98
CA ARG A 47 -4.50 19.55 -12.74
C ARG A 47 -5.12 20.52 -11.74
N ARG A 48 -6.41 20.37 -11.41
CA ARG A 48 -7.11 21.23 -10.42
C ARG A 48 -6.99 20.73 -8.99
N GLY A 49 -6.32 19.59 -8.78
CA GLY A 49 -6.26 18.93 -7.48
C GLY A 49 -7.31 17.84 -7.32
N PHE A 50 -7.34 17.21 -6.15
CA PHE A 50 -8.26 16.14 -5.76
C PHE A 50 -9.05 16.57 -4.51
N ASN A 51 -10.09 15.82 -4.18
CA ASN A 51 -10.84 16.01 -2.93
C ASN A 51 -9.99 15.54 -1.74
N GLU A 52 -9.34 16.47 -1.06
CA GLU A 52 -8.46 16.21 0.09
C GLU A 52 -9.21 15.54 1.25
N GLN A 53 -10.38 16.05 1.62
CA GLN A 53 -11.18 15.48 2.70
C GLN A 53 -11.51 14.00 2.45
N ARG A 54 -11.89 13.65 1.23
CA ARG A 54 -12.18 12.26 0.86
C ARG A 54 -10.92 11.39 0.83
N ALA A 55 -9.76 11.95 0.50
CA ALA A 55 -8.51 11.20 0.50
C ALA A 55 -8.04 10.86 1.92
N GLU A 56 -8.30 11.73 2.89
CA GLU A 56 -8.01 11.48 4.32
C GLU A 56 -8.87 10.36 4.92
N GLU A 57 -10.05 10.09 4.34
CA GLU A 57 -10.97 9.03 4.78
C GLU A 57 -10.66 7.63 4.20
N LEU A 58 -9.75 7.53 3.22
CA LEU A 58 -9.36 6.28 2.55
C LEU A 58 -8.22 5.55 3.28
#